data_AF-A0A127PN34-F1
#
_entry.id   AF-A0A127PN34-F1
#
_cell.length_a   1.000
_cell.length_b   1.000
_cell.length_c   1.000
_cell.angle_alpha   90.00
_cell.angle_beta   90.00
_cell.angle_gamma   90.00
#
_symmetry.space_group_name_H-M   'P 1'
#
loop_
_entity.id
_entity.type
_entity.pdbx_description
1 polymer ?
#
loop_
_entity_poly.entity_id
_entity_poly.type
_entity_poly.pdbx_seq_one_letter_code
_entity_poly.pdbx_strand_id
1 'polypeptide(L)'
;MKPMTEHEAQFRREYAAFQYTDEMRVQILDMLRLVEEVMSGKQPVAALEKKLTIAVKGNGRTYYTGDFLSKWGEFTLRYKPNAAYPNGVEPKSFYFQFGPYLNGVSLTQLESTLGLNREPESEAKIQIPGNPETGKLTDSYSSYVKYLRCGDFNLTVTIDYAAYSIEEVSSSTRLKTIQISRSRLTDEERKTRDKLFFGDLPKTGDTCQMSGIYVPVFPNEEKFAWVKQATWKNQEYGMAAGYPFQSFPWHNPKTGHTEYEPVYWQFVRKSAV
;
A
#
# COMPACT_ATOMS: atom_id res chain seq x y z
N MET A 1 -33.30 -33.00 1.27
CA MET A 1 -32.86 -31.65 1.70
C MET A 1 -33.27 -31.47 3.15
N LYS A 2 -32.36 -31.10 4.05
CA LYS A 2 -32.74 -30.74 5.43
C LYS A 2 -33.54 -29.42 5.38
N PRO A 3 -34.68 -29.31 6.08
CA PRO A 3 -35.40 -28.05 6.18
C PRO A 3 -34.52 -27.01 6.90
N MET A 4 -34.52 -25.78 6.39
CA MET A 4 -33.79 -24.67 6.97
C MET A 4 -34.36 -24.34 8.34
N THR A 5 -33.48 -24.17 9.33
CA THR A 5 -33.89 -23.79 10.68
C THR A 5 -34.39 -22.33 10.71
N GLU A 6 -35.24 -21.99 11.67
CA GLU A 6 -35.72 -20.61 11.84
C GLU A 6 -34.57 -19.62 12.09
N HIS A 7 -33.54 -20.07 12.79
CA HIS A 7 -32.31 -19.31 13.02
C HIS A 7 -31.56 -18.99 11.71
N GLU A 8 -31.38 -19.98 10.83
CA GLU A 8 -30.77 -19.77 9.51
C GLU A 8 -31.62 -18.85 8.62
N ALA A 9 -32.94 -18.97 8.70
CA ALA A 9 -33.88 -18.11 7.97
C ALA A 9 -33.77 -16.65 8.43
N GLN A 10 -33.71 -16.43 9.76
CA GLN A 10 -33.53 -15.11 10.34
C GLN A 10 -32.18 -14.52 9.96
N PHE A 11 -31.09 -15.28 10.09
CA PHE A 11 -29.76 -14.85 9.69
C PHE A 11 -29.72 -14.38 8.23
N ARG A 12 -30.31 -15.15 7.30
CA ARG A 12 -30.36 -14.77 5.87
C ARG A 12 -31.17 -13.50 5.63
N ARG A 13 -32.28 -13.29 6.35
CA ARG A 13 -33.08 -12.07 6.25
C ARG A 13 -32.30 -10.86 6.74
N GLU A 14 -31.65 -10.96 7.90
CA GLU A 14 -30.82 -9.88 8.45
C GLU A 14 -29.63 -9.56 7.54
N TYR A 15 -28.97 -10.59 7.00
CA TYR A 15 -27.87 -10.43 6.05
C TYR A 15 -28.33 -9.74 4.77
N ALA A 16 -29.45 -10.18 4.17
CA ALA A 16 -29.96 -9.59 2.93
C ALA A 16 -30.45 -8.14 3.11
N ALA A 17 -30.97 -7.80 4.30
CA ALA A 17 -31.46 -6.46 4.62
C ALA A 17 -30.36 -5.48 5.03
N PHE A 18 -29.17 -5.97 5.41
CA PHE A 18 -28.09 -5.10 5.86
C PHE A 18 -27.52 -4.27 4.70
N GLN A 19 -27.31 -2.98 4.98
CA GLN A 19 -26.65 -2.03 4.09
C GLN A 19 -25.69 -1.19 4.93
N TYR A 20 -24.50 -0.91 4.42
CA TYR A 20 -23.58 0.00 5.09
C TYR A 20 -24.13 1.41 4.99
N THR A 21 -24.11 2.15 6.10
CA THR A 21 -24.44 3.59 6.11
C THR A 21 -23.29 4.41 5.53
N ASP A 22 -23.56 5.67 5.20
CA ASP A 22 -22.53 6.59 4.71
C ASP A 22 -21.42 6.78 5.77
N GLU A 23 -21.78 6.87 7.05
CA GLU A 23 -20.83 6.98 8.16
C GLU A 23 -19.96 5.72 8.28
N MET A 24 -20.53 4.53 8.09
CA MET A 24 -19.76 3.28 8.07
C MET A 24 -18.78 3.26 6.90
N ARG A 25 -19.20 3.69 5.71
CA ARG A 25 -18.31 3.76 4.53
C ARG A 25 -17.14 4.70 4.76
N VAL A 26 -17.39 5.89 5.33
CA VAL A 26 -16.32 6.84 5.68
C VAL A 26 -15.33 6.21 6.66
N GLN A 27 -15.83 5.57 7.72
CA GLN A 27 -14.95 4.92 8.70
C GLN A 27 -14.15 3.75 8.12
N ILE A 28 -14.73 2.99 7.19
CA ILE A 28 -14.03 1.94 6.43
C ILE A 28 -12.94 2.55 5.57
N LEU A 29 -13.22 3.62 4.82
CA LEU A 29 -12.24 4.28 3.97
C LEU A 29 -11.07 4.88 4.78
N ASP A 30 -11.36 5.52 5.90
CA ASP A 30 -10.34 6.02 6.84
C ASP A 30 -9.47 4.89 7.38
N MET A 31 -10.08 3.75 7.72
CA MET A 31 -9.36 2.57 8.19
C MET A 31 -8.46 2.00 7.09
N LEU A 32 -8.98 1.83 5.87
CA LEU A 32 -8.21 1.28 4.75
C LEU A 32 -7.03 2.19 4.39
N ARG A 33 -7.21 3.51 4.44
CA ARG A 33 -6.13 4.48 4.31
C ARG A 33 -5.06 4.29 5.39
N LEU A 34 -5.47 4.18 6.66
CA LEU A 34 -4.53 3.93 7.75
C LEU A 34 -3.78 2.60 7.57
N VAL A 35 -4.46 1.56 7.08
CA VAL A 35 -3.81 0.29 6.75
C VAL A 35 -2.76 0.47 5.66
N GLU A 36 -3.06 1.18 4.57
CA GLU A 36 -2.06 1.49 3.53
C GLU A 36 -0.86 2.23 4.13
N GLU A 37 -1.10 3.25 4.96
CA GLU A 37 -0.03 4.03 5.61
C GLU A 37 0.84 3.17 6.54
N VAL A 38 0.24 2.21 7.27
CA VAL A 38 1.00 1.25 8.10
C VAL A 38 1.78 0.26 7.23
N MET A 39 1.17 -0.23 6.15
CA MET A 39 1.77 -1.21 5.26
C MET A 39 2.96 -0.62 4.50
N SER A 40 2.82 0.61 3.97
CA SER A 40 3.88 1.40 3.33
C SER A 40 4.97 1.84 4.32
N GLY A 41 4.65 1.85 5.62
CA GLY A 41 5.58 2.20 6.69
C GLY A 41 5.62 3.70 7.03
N LYS A 42 4.61 4.46 6.60
CA LYS A 42 4.36 5.86 7.00
C LYS A 42 3.88 5.97 8.45
N GLN A 43 3.16 4.96 8.94
CA GLN A 43 2.63 4.90 10.30
C GLN A 43 3.09 3.61 11.03
N PRO A 44 3.24 3.63 12.37
CA PRO A 44 3.51 2.42 13.14
C PRO A 44 2.25 1.55 13.26
N VAL A 45 2.42 0.25 13.45
CA VAL A 45 1.30 -0.70 13.68
C VAL A 45 0.42 -0.29 14.87
N ALA A 46 0.99 0.38 15.87
CA ALA A 46 0.25 0.91 17.02
C ALA A 46 -0.85 1.93 16.65
N ALA A 47 -0.72 2.63 15.52
CA ALA A 47 -1.80 3.49 15.03
C ALA A 47 -3.03 2.66 14.63
N LEU A 48 -2.81 1.51 14.00
CA LEU A 48 -3.87 0.58 13.62
C LEU A 48 -4.47 -0.10 14.85
N GLU A 49 -3.65 -0.48 15.83
CA GLU A 49 -4.12 -1.01 17.13
C GLU A 49 -5.11 -0.06 17.80
N LYS A 50 -4.76 1.23 17.87
CA LYS A 50 -5.61 2.27 18.44
C LYS A 50 -6.90 2.45 17.66
N LYS A 51 -6.85 2.45 16.31
CA LYS A 51 -8.03 2.65 15.46
C LYS A 51 -9.00 1.46 15.53
N LEU A 52 -8.48 0.24 15.54
CA LEU A 52 -9.28 -0.98 15.55
C LEU A 52 -9.62 -1.45 16.97
N THR A 53 -9.07 -0.79 18.00
CA THR A 53 -9.17 -1.21 19.42
C THR A 53 -8.70 -2.66 19.62
N ILE A 54 -7.58 -3.00 18.98
CA ILE A 54 -7.01 -4.34 19.00
C ILE A 54 -5.63 -4.34 19.65
N ALA A 55 -5.23 -5.46 20.26
CA ALA A 55 -3.89 -5.65 20.80
C ALA A 55 -3.14 -6.72 20.00
N VAL A 56 -2.09 -6.32 19.29
CA VAL A 56 -1.25 -7.23 18.50
C VAL A 56 -0.24 -7.89 19.44
N LYS A 57 -0.46 -9.17 19.78
CA LYS A 57 0.42 -9.97 20.65
C LYS A 57 0.93 -11.22 19.94
N GLY A 58 2.26 -11.40 19.86
CA GLY A 58 2.90 -12.72 19.66
C GLY A 58 3.28 -13.13 18.23
N ASN A 59 3.65 -14.40 18.06
CA ASN A 59 4.24 -14.96 16.84
C ASN A 59 3.17 -15.26 15.77
N GLY A 60 2.95 -14.32 14.86
CA GLY A 60 2.44 -14.60 13.52
C GLY A 60 0.93 -14.77 13.43
N ARG A 61 0.28 -13.77 12.81
CA ARG A 61 -1.13 -13.69 12.42
C ARG A 61 -2.10 -13.49 13.60
N THR A 62 -2.78 -12.35 13.61
CA THR A 62 -3.97 -12.16 14.42
C THR A 62 -5.19 -12.11 13.51
N TYR A 63 -6.18 -12.93 13.84
CA TYR A 63 -7.48 -12.94 13.20
C TYR A 63 -8.43 -12.15 14.09
N TYR A 64 -9.15 -11.21 13.50
CA TYR A 64 -10.23 -10.51 14.17
C TYR A 64 -11.52 -10.81 13.43
N THR A 65 -12.32 -11.67 14.04
CA THR A 65 -13.68 -11.98 13.62
C THR A 65 -14.61 -11.26 14.59
N GLY A 66 -15.14 -10.09 14.21
CA GLY A 66 -16.15 -9.38 15.01
C GLY A 66 -16.07 -7.85 14.98
N ASP A 67 -17.25 -7.24 14.88
CA ASP A 67 -17.70 -5.85 15.12
C ASP A 67 -16.73 -4.69 14.85
N PHE A 68 -15.86 -4.78 13.85
CA PHE A 68 -15.30 -3.57 13.26
C PHE A 68 -16.37 -2.94 12.36
N LEU A 69 -17.22 -2.10 12.98
CA LEU A 69 -18.36 -1.36 12.39
C LEU A 69 -19.62 -2.21 12.10
N SER A 70 -19.48 -3.50 11.82
CA SER A 70 -20.61 -4.41 11.70
C SER A 70 -20.24 -5.84 12.09
N LYS A 71 -21.25 -6.64 12.48
CA LYS A 71 -21.13 -8.07 12.76
C LYS A 71 -20.82 -8.93 11.54
N TRP A 72 -20.77 -8.31 10.36
CA TRP A 72 -20.70 -8.98 9.08
C TRP A 72 -19.36 -8.80 8.37
N GLY A 73 -18.55 -7.84 8.80
CA GLY A 73 -17.19 -7.63 8.30
C GLY A 73 -16.16 -8.43 9.10
N GLU A 74 -15.18 -9.01 8.40
CA GLU A 74 -14.07 -9.71 9.03
C GLU A 74 -12.75 -9.21 8.48
N PHE A 75 -11.73 -9.12 9.34
CA PHE A 75 -10.38 -8.78 8.89
C PHE A 75 -9.30 -9.64 9.52
N THR A 76 -8.22 -9.82 8.77
CA THR A 76 -7.03 -10.53 9.20
C THR A 76 -5.82 -9.63 9.03
N LEU A 77 -5.07 -9.44 10.11
CA LEU A 77 -3.77 -8.77 10.08
C LEU A 77 -2.65 -9.79 10.34
N ARG A 78 -1.79 -9.99 9.35
CA ARG A 78 -0.56 -10.77 9.47
C ARG A 78 0.61 -9.83 9.74
N TYR A 79 1.45 -10.25 10.66
CA TYR A 79 2.68 -9.57 11.06
C TYR A 79 3.69 -10.62 11.53
N LYS A 80 4.94 -10.20 11.71
CA LYS A 80 5.97 -10.98 12.38
C LYS A 80 6.70 -10.09 13.40
N PRO A 81 7.21 -10.65 14.51
CA PRO A 81 8.12 -9.92 15.37
C PRO A 81 9.36 -9.48 14.60
N ASN A 82 9.77 -8.23 14.79
CA ASN A 82 11.00 -7.69 14.25
C ASN A 82 11.47 -6.52 15.12
N ALA A 83 12.55 -6.72 15.87
CA ALA A 83 13.11 -5.70 16.76
C ALA A 83 13.58 -4.43 16.02
N ALA A 84 13.83 -4.51 14.71
CA ALA A 84 14.15 -3.36 13.87
C ALA A 84 12.92 -2.56 13.43
N TYR A 85 11.71 -2.84 13.96
CA TYR A 85 10.49 -2.07 13.70
C TYR A 85 10.05 -1.31 14.95
N PRO A 86 9.40 -0.14 14.80
CA PRO A 86 8.76 0.55 15.91
C PRO A 86 7.78 -0.42 16.61
N ASN A 87 7.95 -0.60 17.92
CA ASN A 87 7.20 -1.55 18.76
C ASN A 87 7.44 -3.04 18.45
N GLY A 88 8.50 -3.39 17.72
CA GLY A 88 8.93 -4.78 17.55
C GLY A 88 8.07 -5.61 16.58
N VAL A 89 7.22 -4.97 15.75
CA VAL A 89 6.27 -5.66 14.87
C VAL A 89 6.40 -5.20 13.42
N GLU A 90 6.65 -6.15 12.52
CA GLU A 90 6.65 -5.93 11.07
C GLU A 90 5.34 -6.44 10.44
N PRO A 91 4.50 -5.57 9.85
CA PRO A 91 3.29 -6.02 9.17
C PRO A 91 3.62 -6.78 7.87
N LYS A 92 2.73 -7.71 7.47
CA LYS A 92 2.91 -8.60 6.32
C LYS A 92 1.76 -8.55 5.34
N SER A 93 0.54 -8.66 5.84
CA SER A 93 -0.65 -8.52 5.01
C SER A 93 -1.84 -8.11 5.85
N PHE A 94 -2.71 -7.32 5.28
CA PHE A 94 -4.05 -7.04 5.76
C PHE A 94 -5.05 -7.61 4.75
N TYR A 95 -6.09 -8.24 5.24
CA TYR A 95 -7.20 -8.74 4.43
C TYR A 95 -8.50 -8.34 5.11
N PHE A 96 -9.44 -7.80 4.35
CA PHE A 96 -10.79 -7.50 4.80
C PHE A 96 -11.79 -8.17 3.87
N GLN A 97 -12.77 -8.86 4.45
CA GLN A 97 -13.90 -9.43 3.74
C GLN A 97 -15.19 -8.72 4.20
N PHE A 98 -15.92 -8.17 3.24
CA PHE A 98 -17.20 -7.51 3.50
C PHE A 98 -18.33 -8.54 3.39
N GLY A 99 -19.01 -8.80 4.51
CA GLY A 99 -20.33 -9.41 4.52
C GLY A 99 -21.37 -8.36 4.86
N PRO A 100 -22.56 -8.38 4.23
CA PRO A 100 -22.70 -8.27 2.78
C PRO A 100 -21.65 -7.37 2.08
N TYR A 101 -21.65 -7.33 0.75
CA TYR A 101 -20.77 -6.44 -0.02
C TYR A 101 -20.84 -5.00 0.48
N LEU A 102 -19.71 -4.32 0.57
CA LEU A 102 -19.69 -2.88 0.82
C LEU A 102 -20.25 -2.18 -0.41
N ASN A 103 -21.47 -1.65 -0.29
CA ASN A 103 -22.17 -0.93 -1.34
C ASN A 103 -21.73 0.55 -1.39
N GLY A 104 -21.84 1.19 -2.55
CA GLY A 104 -21.64 2.63 -2.70
C GLY A 104 -20.17 3.11 -2.67
N VAL A 105 -19.20 2.22 -2.77
CA VAL A 105 -17.77 2.57 -2.86
C VAL A 105 -17.21 2.13 -4.21
N SER A 106 -16.88 3.11 -5.07
CA SER A 106 -16.33 2.85 -6.41
C SER A 106 -14.83 2.60 -6.38
N LEU A 107 -14.31 1.97 -7.44
CA LEU A 107 -12.87 1.77 -7.61
C LEU A 107 -12.12 3.12 -7.60
N THR A 108 -12.63 4.14 -8.31
CA THR A 108 -12.03 5.48 -8.33
C THR A 108 -11.93 6.10 -6.93
N GLN A 109 -12.94 5.90 -6.08
CA GLN A 109 -12.91 6.38 -4.71
C GLN A 109 -11.84 5.65 -3.88
N LEU A 110 -11.71 4.34 -4.04
CA LEU A 110 -10.64 3.56 -3.39
C LEU A 110 -9.26 3.97 -3.89
N GLU A 111 -9.09 4.16 -5.21
CA GLU A 111 -7.83 4.59 -5.79
C GLU A 111 -7.39 5.94 -5.25
N SER A 112 -8.31 6.90 -5.12
CA SER A 112 -8.04 8.19 -4.50
C SER A 112 -7.71 8.05 -3.00
N THR A 113 -8.53 7.30 -2.26
CA THR A 113 -8.39 7.12 -0.80
C THR A 113 -7.07 6.45 -0.42
N LEU A 114 -6.66 5.44 -1.18
CA LEU A 114 -5.44 4.67 -0.95
C LEU A 114 -4.23 5.24 -1.70
N GLY A 115 -4.41 6.35 -2.44
CA GLY A 115 -3.33 6.96 -3.21
C GLY A 115 -2.76 6.05 -4.30
N LEU A 116 -3.60 5.20 -4.90
CA LEU A 116 -3.20 4.22 -5.91
C LEU A 116 -2.78 4.87 -7.23
N ASN A 117 -3.15 6.12 -7.52
CA ASN A 117 -2.95 6.78 -8.82
C ASN A 117 -1.56 7.41 -9.02
N ARG A 118 -0.50 6.79 -8.49
CA ARG A 118 0.89 7.26 -8.61
C ARG A 118 1.55 6.62 -9.85
N GLU A 119 2.08 7.43 -10.78
CA GLU A 119 2.81 6.98 -11.99
C GLU A 119 4.26 6.55 -11.68
N PRO A 120 4.87 5.64 -12.49
CA PRO A 120 4.33 4.44 -13.10
C PRO A 120 4.67 3.23 -12.21
N GLU A 121 3.75 2.79 -11.34
CA GLU A 121 4.09 1.83 -10.28
C GLU A 121 3.86 0.34 -10.61
N SER A 122 3.21 -0.04 -11.73
CA SER A 122 3.14 -1.39 -12.35
C SER A 122 1.86 -1.58 -13.20
N GLU A 123 1.85 -2.61 -14.07
CA GLU A 123 0.67 -3.12 -14.78
C GLU A 123 -0.44 -3.57 -13.80
N ALA A 124 -1.64 -3.03 -13.97
CA ALA A 124 -2.84 -3.61 -13.37
C ALA A 124 -3.04 -5.01 -13.94
N LYS A 125 -2.91 -6.04 -13.10
CA LYS A 125 -3.25 -7.42 -13.51
C LYS A 125 -4.67 -7.72 -13.06
N ILE A 126 -5.52 -8.00 -14.03
CA ILE A 126 -6.91 -8.33 -13.79
C ILE A 126 -7.07 -9.85 -13.85
N GLN A 127 -7.69 -10.40 -12.83
CA GLN A 127 -8.08 -11.81 -12.80
C GLN A 127 -9.61 -11.90 -12.76
N ILE A 128 -10.17 -12.60 -13.74
CA ILE A 128 -11.59 -12.96 -13.78
C ILE A 128 -11.66 -14.45 -13.44
N PRO A 129 -11.96 -14.83 -12.18
CA PRO A 129 -12.25 -16.22 -11.85
C PRO A 129 -13.54 -16.67 -12.53
N GLY A 130 -13.41 -17.45 -13.60
CA GLY A 130 -14.48 -18.30 -14.10
C GLY A 130 -14.48 -19.63 -13.36
N ASN A 131 -15.65 -20.11 -12.91
CA ASN A 131 -15.84 -21.52 -12.58
C ASN A 131 -16.52 -22.21 -13.79
N PRO A 132 -15.75 -22.76 -14.75
CA PRO A 132 -16.32 -23.37 -15.94
C PRO A 132 -17.09 -24.68 -15.68
N GLU A 133 -16.98 -25.28 -14.49
CA GLU A 133 -17.50 -26.65 -14.26
C GLU A 133 -18.90 -26.72 -13.64
N THR A 134 -19.43 -25.65 -13.03
CA THR A 134 -20.69 -25.73 -12.26
C THR A 134 -21.86 -24.97 -12.86
N GLY A 135 -21.66 -24.15 -13.89
CA GLY A 135 -22.73 -23.34 -14.51
C GLY A 135 -23.47 -22.40 -13.55
N LYS A 136 -22.97 -22.23 -12.32
CA LYS A 136 -23.58 -21.37 -11.29
C LYS A 136 -22.86 -20.02 -11.24
N LEU A 137 -23.59 -18.99 -11.67
CA LEU A 137 -23.23 -17.57 -11.67
C LEU A 137 -23.21 -16.91 -10.28
N THR A 138 -23.26 -17.66 -9.18
CA THR A 138 -23.69 -17.09 -7.90
C THR A 138 -22.64 -16.29 -7.13
N ASP A 139 -21.37 -16.29 -7.55
CA ASP A 139 -20.31 -15.46 -6.93
C ASP A 139 -19.20 -15.09 -7.94
N SER A 140 -19.55 -14.60 -9.13
CA SER A 140 -18.56 -13.96 -10.01
C SER A 140 -18.01 -12.72 -9.31
N TYR A 141 -16.69 -12.72 -9.09
CA TYR A 141 -15.96 -11.54 -8.67
C TYR A 141 -14.85 -11.27 -9.67
N SER A 142 -14.48 -10.01 -9.82
CA SER A 142 -13.35 -9.60 -10.64
C SER A 142 -12.35 -8.86 -9.76
N SER A 143 -11.07 -9.22 -9.91
CA SER A 143 -9.98 -8.69 -9.09
C SER A 143 -9.21 -7.60 -9.81
N TYR A 144 -9.06 -6.46 -9.16
CA TYR A 144 -8.14 -5.39 -9.54
C TYR A 144 -6.88 -5.50 -8.68
N VAL A 145 -5.71 -5.65 -9.29
CA VAL A 145 -4.43 -5.77 -8.58
C VAL A 145 -3.50 -4.63 -8.98
N LYS A 146 -2.96 -3.92 -7.99
CA LYS A 146 -1.96 -2.88 -8.17
C LYS A 146 -0.73 -3.12 -7.31
N TYR A 147 0.44 -2.82 -7.84
CA TYR A 147 1.68 -2.83 -7.06
C TYR A 147 2.12 -1.39 -6.83
N LEU A 148 2.44 -1.06 -5.58
CA LEU A 148 2.92 0.26 -5.18
C LEU A 148 4.35 0.18 -4.66
N ARG A 149 5.10 1.25 -4.91
CA ARG A 149 6.46 1.40 -4.41
C ARG A 149 6.44 2.01 -3.01
N CYS A 150 7.06 1.34 -2.03
CA CYS A 150 7.15 1.87 -0.67
C CYS A 150 8.54 1.63 -0.06
N GLY A 151 9.52 2.44 -0.46
CA GLY A 151 10.88 2.37 0.09
C GLY A 151 11.51 0.99 -0.08
N ASP A 152 11.71 0.24 0.99
CA ASP A 152 12.28 -1.12 0.95
C ASP A 152 11.27 -2.22 0.62
N PHE A 153 10.01 -1.86 0.34
CA PHE A 153 8.91 -2.80 0.12
C PHE A 153 8.24 -2.56 -1.23
N ASN A 154 7.74 -3.66 -1.80
CA ASN A 154 6.62 -3.62 -2.72
C ASN A 154 5.35 -3.83 -1.92
N LEU A 155 4.37 -2.95 -2.12
CA LEU A 155 3.00 -3.22 -1.73
C LEU A 155 2.25 -3.85 -2.89
N THR A 156 1.37 -4.79 -2.59
CA THR A 156 0.39 -5.33 -3.51
C THR A 156 -0.99 -5.08 -2.93
N VAL A 157 -1.83 -4.36 -3.66
CA VAL A 157 -3.23 -4.08 -3.31
C VAL A 157 -4.11 -4.87 -4.27
N THR A 158 -4.90 -5.80 -3.73
CA THR A 158 -5.89 -6.58 -4.47
C THR A 158 -7.28 -6.18 -3.99
N ILE A 159 -8.16 -5.85 -4.93
CA ILE A 159 -9.53 -5.39 -4.67
C ILE A 159 -10.48 -6.26 -5.46
N ASP A 160 -11.40 -6.92 -4.78
CA ASP A 160 -12.39 -7.79 -5.43
C ASP A 160 -13.77 -7.12 -5.43
N TYR A 161 -14.38 -6.98 -6.60
CA TYR A 161 -15.75 -6.53 -6.75
C TYR A 161 -16.66 -7.68 -7.18
N ALA A 162 -17.92 -7.67 -6.74
CA ALA A 162 -18.98 -8.46 -7.38
C ALA A 162 -19.27 -7.83 -8.75
N ALA A 163 -18.67 -8.43 -9.78
CA ALA A 163 -18.71 -7.99 -11.16
C ALA A 163 -18.46 -9.20 -12.07
N TYR A 164 -19.20 -9.28 -13.16
CA TYR A 164 -19.11 -10.33 -14.17
C TYR A 164 -18.01 -10.06 -15.21
N SER A 165 -17.60 -8.80 -15.35
CA SER A 165 -16.52 -8.40 -16.26
C SER A 165 -15.70 -7.22 -15.73
N ILE A 166 -14.60 -6.92 -16.41
CA ILE A 166 -13.72 -5.78 -16.13
C ILE A 166 -14.42 -4.44 -16.32
N GLU A 167 -15.22 -4.30 -17.37
CA GLU A 167 -15.97 -3.07 -17.66
C GLU A 167 -16.90 -2.74 -16.49
N GLU A 168 -17.47 -3.79 -15.89
CA GLU A 168 -18.29 -3.67 -14.69
C GLU A 168 -17.48 -3.32 -13.43
N VAL A 169 -16.22 -3.71 -13.28
CA VAL A 169 -15.41 -3.34 -12.09
C VAL A 169 -15.26 -1.83 -11.95
N SER A 170 -15.05 -1.12 -13.06
CA SER A 170 -14.90 0.34 -13.06
C SER A 170 -16.15 1.09 -12.60
N SER A 171 -17.32 0.46 -12.75
CA SER A 171 -18.63 1.02 -12.41
C SER A 171 -19.30 0.31 -11.21
N SER A 172 -18.75 -0.82 -10.76
CA SER A 172 -19.27 -1.60 -9.65
C SER A 172 -19.04 -0.88 -8.34
N THR A 173 -20.06 -0.95 -7.49
CA THR A 173 -20.02 -0.38 -6.15
C THR A 173 -20.17 -1.47 -5.09
N ARG A 174 -20.11 -2.75 -5.47
CA ARG A 174 -20.31 -3.91 -4.58
C ARG A 174 -18.97 -4.56 -4.28
N LEU A 175 -18.23 -3.94 -3.37
CA LEU A 175 -16.90 -4.38 -2.97
C LEU A 175 -17.00 -5.62 -2.06
N LYS A 176 -16.22 -6.67 -2.38
CA LYS A 176 -16.21 -7.97 -1.71
C LYS A 176 -15.05 -8.11 -0.74
N THR A 177 -13.83 -7.87 -1.22
CA THR A 177 -12.63 -8.00 -0.40
C THR A 177 -11.60 -6.92 -0.75
N ILE A 178 -10.75 -6.61 0.21
CA ILE A 178 -9.50 -5.88 -0.02
C ILE A 178 -8.37 -6.63 0.66
N GLN A 179 -7.28 -6.85 -0.07
CA GLN A 179 -6.02 -7.33 0.47
C GLN A 179 -4.91 -6.32 0.19
N ILE A 180 -4.18 -5.95 1.23
CA ILE A 180 -2.95 -5.16 1.12
C ILE A 180 -1.82 -6.04 1.64
N SER A 181 -0.85 -6.35 0.81
CA SER A 181 0.30 -7.21 1.16
C SER A 181 1.59 -6.46 0.97
N ARG A 182 2.61 -6.81 1.75
CA ARG A 182 3.93 -6.22 1.60
C ARG A 182 5.04 -7.26 1.57
N SER A 183 5.96 -7.06 0.64
CA SER A 183 7.15 -7.89 0.47
C SER A 183 8.37 -7.01 0.49
N ARG A 184 9.38 -7.40 1.27
CA ARG A 184 10.67 -6.70 1.28
C ARG A 184 11.38 -6.98 -0.03
N LEU A 185 11.91 -5.93 -0.64
CA LEU A 185 12.67 -6.05 -1.87
C LEU A 185 14.05 -6.63 -1.60
N THR A 186 14.46 -7.57 -2.44
CA THR A 186 15.88 -7.98 -2.55
C THR A 186 16.72 -6.83 -3.10
N ASP A 187 18.03 -6.91 -2.97
CA ASP A 187 18.91 -5.86 -3.47
C ASP A 187 18.86 -5.79 -5.01
N GLU A 188 18.67 -6.93 -5.68
CA GLU A 188 18.44 -7.02 -7.13
C GLU A 188 17.12 -6.38 -7.56
N GLU A 189 16.04 -6.62 -6.80
CA GLU A 189 14.73 -6.00 -7.07
C GLU A 189 14.79 -4.49 -6.83
N ARG A 190 15.50 -4.03 -5.80
CA ARG A 190 15.74 -2.58 -5.59
C ARG A 190 16.50 -1.97 -6.75
N LYS A 191 17.60 -2.61 -7.21
CA LYS A 191 18.36 -2.14 -8.38
C LYS A 191 17.52 -2.09 -9.65
N THR A 192 16.72 -3.13 -9.90
CA THR A 192 15.87 -3.23 -11.10
C THR A 192 14.79 -2.15 -11.09
N ARG A 193 14.11 -2.00 -9.96
CA ARG A 193 13.16 -0.92 -9.72
C ARG A 193 13.84 0.44 -9.92
N ASP A 194 14.94 0.70 -9.22
CA ASP A 194 15.60 2.01 -9.29
C ASP A 194 16.09 2.34 -10.71
N LYS A 195 16.57 1.35 -11.47
CA LYS A 195 16.89 1.52 -12.90
C LYS A 195 15.64 1.86 -13.74
N LEU A 196 14.49 1.26 -13.46
CA LEU A 196 13.24 1.56 -14.18
C LEU A 196 12.81 3.02 -13.96
N PHE A 197 12.91 3.53 -12.73
CA PHE A 197 12.42 4.88 -12.38
C PHE A 197 13.43 5.99 -12.61
N PHE A 198 14.71 5.72 -12.34
CA PHE A 198 15.77 6.72 -12.41
C PHE A 198 16.62 6.57 -13.66
N GLY A 199 16.43 5.51 -14.46
CA GLY A 199 17.20 5.29 -15.68
C GLY A 199 18.70 5.31 -15.42
N ASP A 200 19.39 6.14 -16.19
CA ASP A 200 20.83 6.37 -16.10
C ASP A 200 21.17 7.65 -15.30
N LEU A 201 20.26 8.11 -14.43
CA LEU A 201 20.57 9.21 -13.53
C LEU A 201 21.78 8.83 -12.67
N PRO A 202 22.78 9.73 -12.56
CA PRO A 202 23.94 9.47 -11.74
C PRO A 202 23.52 9.37 -10.27
N LYS A 203 24.16 8.46 -9.54
CA LYS A 203 23.91 8.24 -8.11
C LYS A 203 25.06 8.76 -7.26
N THR A 204 24.82 8.78 -5.96
CA THR A 204 25.83 9.01 -4.92
C THR A 204 27.07 8.15 -5.17
N GLY A 205 28.25 8.78 -5.20
CA GLY A 205 29.52 8.11 -5.48
C GLY A 205 29.92 8.07 -6.97
N ASP A 206 29.02 8.39 -7.90
CA ASP A 206 29.39 8.55 -9.31
C ASP A 206 30.11 9.89 -9.53
N THR A 207 30.86 9.98 -10.62
CA THR A 207 31.53 11.22 -11.03
C THR A 207 30.56 12.11 -11.81
N CYS A 208 30.51 13.39 -11.46
CA CYS A 208 29.73 14.40 -12.17
C CYS A 208 30.29 14.62 -13.58
N GLN A 209 29.44 14.40 -14.58
CA GLN A 209 29.83 14.47 -16.00
C GLN A 209 29.74 15.88 -16.58
N MET A 210 29.10 16.83 -15.88
CA MET A 210 28.89 18.19 -16.37
C MET A 210 28.72 19.17 -15.21
N SER A 211 29.35 20.34 -15.27
CA SER A 211 29.12 21.37 -14.25
C SER A 211 27.70 21.93 -14.32
N GLY A 212 27.03 22.03 -13.17
CA GLY A 212 25.75 22.69 -13.07
C GLY A 212 24.99 22.43 -11.78
N ILE A 213 23.72 22.77 -11.80
CA ILE A 213 22.79 22.63 -10.69
C ILE A 213 22.04 21.31 -10.83
N TYR A 214 22.05 20.54 -9.75
CA TYR A 214 21.41 19.24 -9.63
C TYR A 214 20.42 19.23 -8.46
N VAL A 215 19.32 18.48 -8.62
CA VAL A 215 18.38 18.19 -7.54
C VAL A 215 18.51 16.74 -7.09
N PRO A 216 18.48 16.46 -5.77
CA PRO A 216 18.45 15.09 -5.29
C PRO A 216 17.06 14.47 -5.52
N VAL A 217 17.04 13.28 -6.10
CA VAL A 217 15.86 12.45 -6.33
C VAL A 217 16.02 11.18 -5.50
N PHE A 218 14.99 10.84 -4.73
CA PHE A 218 15.07 9.79 -3.73
C PHE A 218 14.23 8.58 -4.11
N PRO A 219 14.75 7.36 -3.86
CA PRO A 219 13.98 6.12 -3.93
C PRO A 219 12.73 6.06 -3.05
N ASN A 220 12.70 6.89 -2.00
CA ASN A 220 11.60 6.98 -1.06
C ASN A 220 11.28 8.45 -0.80
N GLU A 221 10.52 9.07 -1.70
CA GLU A 221 10.24 10.51 -1.62
C GLU A 221 9.53 10.91 -0.33
N GLU A 222 8.67 10.05 0.24
CA GLU A 222 7.94 10.33 1.47
C GLU A 222 8.88 10.38 2.68
N LYS A 223 9.86 9.47 2.74
CA LYS A 223 10.93 9.45 3.76
C LYS A 223 11.82 10.69 3.70
N PHE A 224 11.99 11.26 2.51
CA PHE A 224 12.79 12.46 2.26
C PHE A 224 11.93 13.69 1.93
N ALA A 225 10.66 13.69 2.31
CA ALA A 225 9.75 14.80 2.03
C ALA A 225 10.25 16.12 2.66
N TRP A 226 10.95 16.02 3.81
CA TRP A 226 11.62 17.15 4.45
C TRP A 226 12.76 17.73 3.60
N VAL A 227 13.45 16.92 2.78
CA VAL A 227 14.48 17.39 1.84
C VAL A 227 13.85 18.28 0.76
N LYS A 228 12.60 17.98 0.35
CA LYS A 228 11.82 18.85 -0.54
C LYS A 228 11.41 20.18 0.10
N GLN A 229 11.74 20.45 1.36
CA GLN A 229 11.53 21.76 2.00
C GLN A 229 12.86 22.45 2.34
N ALA A 230 13.97 21.72 2.28
CA ALA A 230 15.29 22.24 2.59
C ALA A 230 15.88 23.07 1.44
N THR A 231 16.79 23.99 1.77
CA THR A 231 17.61 24.79 0.83
C THR A 231 18.51 23.94 -0.08
N TRP A 232 18.61 22.64 0.19
CA TRP A 232 19.46 21.67 -0.50
C TRP A 232 18.89 21.18 -1.84
N LYS A 233 17.74 21.73 -2.27
CA LYS A 233 17.10 21.38 -3.55
C LYS A 233 18.03 21.55 -4.73
N ASN A 234 18.90 22.56 -4.71
CA ASN A 234 19.78 22.89 -5.81
C ASN A 234 21.22 22.79 -5.32
N GLN A 235 21.88 21.68 -5.63
CA GLN A 235 23.30 21.50 -5.36
C GLN A 235 24.10 21.83 -6.62
N GLU A 236 25.12 22.65 -6.47
CA GLU A 236 26.05 22.93 -7.56
C GLU A 236 27.18 21.91 -7.52
N TYR A 237 27.39 21.21 -8.64
CA TYR A 237 28.51 20.32 -8.83
C TYR A 237 29.34 20.79 -10.01
N GLY A 238 30.66 20.76 -9.84
CA GLY A 238 31.60 20.91 -10.93
C GLY A 238 31.78 19.59 -11.70
N MET A 239 32.12 19.68 -12.98
CA MET A 239 32.56 18.53 -13.77
C MET A 239 33.74 17.83 -13.07
N ALA A 240 33.74 16.50 -13.10
CA ALA A 240 34.69 15.64 -12.40
C ALA A 240 34.64 15.72 -10.86
N ALA A 241 33.78 16.55 -10.26
CA ALA A 241 33.46 16.42 -8.85
C ALA A 241 32.72 15.11 -8.61
N GLY A 242 33.02 14.39 -7.53
CA GLY A 242 32.15 13.31 -7.09
C GLY A 242 30.81 13.89 -6.63
N TYR A 243 29.69 13.31 -7.06
CA TYR A 243 28.45 13.51 -6.30
C TYR A 243 28.74 13.08 -4.86
N PRO A 244 28.28 13.82 -3.83
CA PRO A 244 28.78 13.71 -2.47
C PRO A 244 28.83 12.24 -2.05
N PHE A 245 29.98 11.83 -1.53
CA PHE A 245 30.26 10.45 -1.14
C PHE A 245 29.35 9.95 0.00
N GLN A 246 28.68 10.88 0.67
CA GLN A 246 27.69 10.60 1.68
C GLN A 246 26.33 10.49 0.99
N SER A 247 25.88 9.26 0.83
CA SER A 247 24.46 8.90 0.88
C SER A 247 23.75 9.79 1.89
N PHE A 248 22.51 10.22 1.60
CA PHE A 248 21.88 11.18 2.49
C PHE A 248 21.68 10.52 3.87
N PRO A 249 22.34 11.05 4.91
CA PRO A 249 22.19 10.50 6.24
C PRO A 249 20.76 10.80 6.68
N TRP A 250 20.06 9.78 7.12
CA TRP A 250 18.79 9.95 7.76
C TRP A 250 18.81 9.17 9.06
N HIS A 251 18.27 9.80 10.11
CA HIS A 251 18.10 9.11 11.36
C HIS A 251 16.97 8.10 11.20
N ASN A 252 17.27 6.81 11.23
CA ASN A 252 16.26 5.79 11.18
C ASN A 252 15.57 5.69 12.55
N PRO A 253 14.33 6.16 12.69
CA PRO A 253 13.63 6.09 13.98
C PRO A 253 13.33 4.65 14.41
N LYS A 254 13.48 3.67 13.50
CA LYS A 254 13.26 2.25 13.77
C LYS A 254 14.49 1.56 14.37
N THR A 255 15.69 1.97 13.95
CA THR A 255 16.95 1.37 14.44
C THR A 255 17.71 2.28 15.39
N GLY A 256 17.31 3.56 15.50
CA GLY A 256 18.02 4.57 16.28
C GLY A 256 19.39 4.95 15.69
N HIS A 257 19.71 4.43 14.49
CA HIS A 257 20.99 4.65 13.83
C HIS A 257 20.84 5.61 12.65
N THR A 258 21.91 6.34 12.35
CA THR A 258 22.02 7.04 11.08
C THR A 258 22.23 6.01 9.99
N GLU A 259 21.26 5.90 9.10
CA GLU A 259 21.33 5.07 7.91
C GLU A 259 21.50 5.94 6.68
N TYR A 260 21.87 5.28 5.60
CA TYR A 260 22.37 5.89 4.39
C TYR A 260 21.56 5.37 3.21
N GLU A 261 20.84 6.25 2.53
CA GLU A 261 20.07 5.89 1.34
C GLU A 261 20.79 6.39 0.08
N PRO A 262 20.77 5.60 -1.02
CA PRO A 262 21.27 6.08 -2.29
C PRO A 262 20.41 7.24 -2.79
N VAL A 263 21.08 8.28 -3.27
CA VAL A 263 20.46 9.45 -3.88
C VAL A 263 20.86 9.54 -5.34
N TYR A 264 19.87 9.83 -6.18
CA TYR A 264 20.02 10.07 -7.62
C TYR A 264 20.03 11.56 -7.88
N TRP A 265 20.73 11.99 -8.93
CA TRP A 265 20.95 13.41 -9.18
C TRP A 265 20.42 13.80 -10.54
N GLN A 266 19.35 14.60 -10.54
CA GLN A 266 18.77 15.11 -11.78
C GLN A 266 19.39 16.47 -12.11
N PHE A 267 19.94 16.59 -13.32
CA PHE A 267 20.44 17.86 -13.83
C PHE A 267 19.27 18.82 -14.09
N VAL A 268 19.40 20.05 -13.58
CA VAL A 268 18.38 21.10 -13.74
C VAL A 268 18.82 22.13 -14.77
N ARG A 269 20.01 22.68 -14.59
CA ARG A 269 20.56 23.74 -15.46
C ARG A 269 22.05 23.89 -15.28
N LYS A 270 22.72 24.53 -16.26
CA LYS A 270 24.11 24.93 -16.13
C LYS A 270 24.26 25.95 -15.00
N SER A 271 25.41 25.95 -14.33
CA SER A 271 25.72 26.99 -13.36
C SER A 271 25.88 28.33 -14.08
N ALA A 272 25.42 29.41 -13.43
CA ALA A 272 25.68 30.75 -13.92
C ALA A 272 27.12 31.08 -13.56
N VAL A 273 27.99 31.17 -14.56
CA VAL A 273 29.34 31.72 -14.41
C VAL A 273 29.23 33.19 -14.03
#